data_AF-A8X257-F1
#
_entry.id   AF-A8X257-F1
#
_cell.length_a   1.000
_cell.length_b   1.000
_cell.length_c   1.000
_cell.angle_alpha   90.00
_cell.angle_beta   90.00
_cell.angle_gamma   90.00
#
_symmetry.space_group_name_H-M   'P 1'
#
loop_
_entity.id
_entity.type
_entity.pdbx_description
1 polymer ?
#
loop_
_entity_poly.entity_id
_entity_poly.type
_entity_poly.pdbx_seq_one_letter_code
_entity_poly.pdbx_strand_id
1 'polypeptide(L)'
;MRSFCRRPKEVFVFVFILLFVVWLLVTIIEFSLGLTVTTEDLIATGEILRNGRQLKAFITSSYYYPTSKSLGDNAIALVMSINLVWNPVIKLAPFLSSDPSELVIMGSNATASVIVRAPYVRVTPHEVCQIITIFATAQLLPNVKSISMLGYNGLAEIPFTMPSYTKREVVVCTSPLYVSEQWQNFLLAVHIYRKFGAHMHLYLISSVTPFYELMKEYEKEGYMTVQPWVKVDFPGVPKTIADPYNQIEFRNQAASQTDCLLQFKESARFVTFLDLDDVLIPKVAPTYAEEFQKIMDGKKKMAYIFYHKENYDAVVARDSSRFSLKKMIGSLECKHKRETGKIVVDPRNLNYTWIHYPPILPNGFQKYEVTENVITHLKTIVWTDEKNESGRALTEPLYFDNSTAKIISSKYVASIEKEFQRMIRKPRIRKIFAKLPNIHYFTDLVVKCYNNRYYRYHYLGRLENIECPGPQLCEFVQHPKIKCTHVTATHIPMETLYPITYYYATGTHFINDIGCYAH
;
A
#
# COMPACT_ATOMS: atom_id res chain seq x y z
N MET A 1 61.93 -26.20 -62.10
CA MET A 1 61.12 -24.97 -62.12
C MET A 1 59.75 -25.26 -62.74
N ARG A 2 58.76 -25.66 -61.94
CA ARG A 2 57.37 -25.82 -62.38
C ARG A 2 56.43 -25.67 -61.17
N SER A 3 55.36 -24.92 -61.41
CA SER A 3 54.06 -24.92 -60.76
C SER A 3 53.98 -24.55 -59.27
N PHE A 4 53.43 -23.36 -58.96
CA PHE A 4 52.15 -23.27 -58.25
C PHE A 4 51.59 -21.85 -58.42
N CYS A 5 50.57 -21.74 -59.26
CA CYS A 5 49.71 -20.58 -59.43
C CYS A 5 48.31 -20.96 -58.88
N ARG A 6 47.55 -19.97 -58.37
CA ARG A 6 46.18 -20.01 -57.76
C ARG A 6 46.19 -20.18 -56.22
N ARG A 7 45.44 -19.42 -55.40
CA ARG A 7 44.28 -18.50 -55.54
C ARG A 7 44.22 -17.61 -54.28
N PRO A 8 44.27 -16.26 -54.35
CA PRO A 8 43.99 -15.41 -53.18
C PRO A 8 42.52 -14.96 -53.10
N LYS A 9 41.73 -15.11 -54.17
CA LYS A 9 40.36 -14.57 -54.24
C LYS A 9 39.31 -15.46 -53.54
N GLU A 10 39.48 -16.78 -53.54
CA GLU A 10 38.50 -17.68 -52.92
C GLU A 10 38.57 -17.69 -51.40
N VAL A 11 39.76 -17.58 -50.81
CA VAL A 11 39.93 -17.48 -49.35
C VAL A 11 39.30 -16.20 -48.81
N PHE A 12 39.45 -15.08 -49.53
CA PHE A 12 38.86 -13.81 -49.14
C PHE A 12 37.33 -13.84 -49.18
N VAL A 13 36.75 -14.46 -50.21
CA VAL A 13 35.30 -14.67 -50.33
C VAL A 13 34.80 -15.59 -49.23
N PHE A 14 35.52 -16.67 -48.91
CA PHE A 14 35.15 -17.57 -47.82
C PHE A 14 35.19 -16.88 -46.44
N VAL A 15 36.20 -16.07 -46.17
CA VAL A 15 36.29 -15.30 -44.92
C VAL A 15 35.16 -14.27 -44.83
N PHE A 16 34.82 -13.61 -45.94
CA PHE A 16 33.73 -12.65 -45.96
C PHE A 16 32.36 -13.31 -45.76
N ILE A 17 32.13 -14.47 -46.38
CA ILE A 17 30.92 -15.27 -46.19
C ILE A 17 30.85 -15.77 -44.74
N LEU A 18 31.97 -16.23 -44.16
CA LEU A 18 32.00 -16.68 -42.78
C LEU A 18 31.68 -15.53 -41.80
N LEU A 19 32.27 -14.35 -42.00
CA LEU A 19 31.99 -13.16 -41.19
C LEU A 19 30.54 -12.70 -41.36
N PHE A 20 29.99 -12.77 -42.58
CA PHE A 20 28.59 -12.43 -42.84
C PHE A 20 27.63 -13.42 -42.18
N VAL A 21 27.94 -14.72 -42.21
CA VAL A 21 27.13 -15.76 -41.54
C VAL A 21 27.22 -15.63 -40.02
N VAL A 22 28.40 -15.33 -39.47
CA VAL A 22 28.58 -15.05 -38.04
C VAL A 22 27.80 -13.80 -37.64
N TRP A 23 27.88 -12.71 -38.43
CA TRP A 23 27.09 -11.51 -38.20
C TRP A 23 25.60 -11.85 -38.23
N LEU A 24 25.11 -12.54 -39.27
CA LEU A 24 23.71 -12.93 -39.40
C LEU A 24 23.23 -13.81 -38.24
N LEU A 25 24.06 -14.76 -37.78
CA LEU A 25 23.77 -15.60 -36.61
C LEU A 25 23.70 -14.78 -35.33
N VAL A 26 24.60 -13.83 -35.11
CA VAL A 26 24.55 -12.91 -33.97
C VAL A 26 23.28 -12.06 -34.03
N THR A 27 22.92 -11.50 -35.19
CA THR A 27 21.70 -10.71 -35.35
C THR A 27 20.43 -11.55 -35.14
N ILE A 28 20.39 -12.79 -35.62
CA ILE A 28 19.27 -13.72 -35.42
C ILE A 28 19.17 -14.13 -33.95
N ILE A 29 20.30 -14.38 -33.28
CA ILE A 29 20.35 -14.69 -31.84
C ILE A 29 19.86 -13.49 -31.03
N GLU A 30 20.31 -12.27 -31.35
CA GLU A 30 19.83 -11.04 -30.69
C GLU A 30 18.34 -10.81 -30.92
N PHE A 31 17.83 -11.09 -32.13
CA PHE A 31 16.41 -10.98 -32.45
C PHE A 31 15.57 -12.05 -31.73
N SER A 32 16.09 -13.28 -31.63
CA SER A 32 15.41 -14.40 -30.95
C SER A 32 15.43 -14.28 -29.43
N LEU A 33 16.41 -13.56 -28.86
CA LEU A 33 16.54 -13.28 -27.43
C LEU A 33 15.97 -11.90 -27.02
N GLY A 34 15.41 -11.13 -27.96
CA GLY A 34 14.80 -9.82 -27.66
C GLY A 34 15.78 -8.73 -27.23
N LEU A 35 17.03 -8.77 -27.70
CA LEU A 35 18.12 -7.85 -27.32
C LEU A 35 18.28 -6.64 -28.27
N THR A 36 17.51 -6.54 -29.34
CA THR A 36 17.60 -5.43 -30.29
C THR A 36 16.89 -4.17 -29.77
N VAL A 37 17.64 -3.06 -29.67
CA VAL A 37 17.10 -1.71 -29.45
C VAL A 37 16.15 -1.36 -30.59
N THR A 38 14.89 -1.08 -30.29
CA THR A 38 13.90 -0.75 -31.32
C THR A 38 14.08 0.69 -31.81
N THR A 39 13.55 1.00 -32.99
CA THR A 39 13.47 2.39 -33.50
C THR A 39 12.71 3.30 -32.54
N GLU A 40 11.73 2.78 -31.81
CA GLU A 40 11.00 3.50 -30.76
C GLU A 40 11.90 3.82 -29.56
N ASP A 41 12.76 2.87 -29.13
CA ASP A 41 13.73 3.09 -28.06
C ASP A 41 14.76 4.17 -28.43
N LEU A 42 15.20 4.21 -29.70
CA LEU A 42 16.11 5.23 -30.22
C LEU A 42 15.47 6.62 -30.28
N ILE A 43 14.19 6.70 -30.70
CA ILE A 43 13.43 7.97 -30.72
C ILE A 43 13.20 8.48 -29.29
N ALA A 44 12.79 7.61 -28.37
CA ALA A 44 12.61 7.96 -26.96
C ALA A 44 13.93 8.46 -26.34
N THR A 45 15.06 7.81 -26.65
CA THR A 45 16.39 8.26 -26.22
C THR A 45 16.74 9.63 -26.81
N GLY A 46 16.44 9.88 -28.09
CA GLY A 46 16.65 11.18 -28.75
C GLY A 46 15.83 12.33 -28.15
N GLU A 47 14.58 12.08 -27.73
CA GLU A 47 13.74 13.08 -27.05
C GLU A 47 14.21 13.36 -25.61
N ILE A 48 14.64 12.32 -24.88
CA ILE A 48 15.21 12.45 -23.53
C ILE A 48 16.50 13.29 -23.57
N LEU A 49 17.36 13.07 -24.58
CA LEU A 49 18.58 13.85 -24.79
C LEU A 49 18.30 15.33 -25.07
N ARG A 50 17.16 15.66 -25.69
CA ARG A 50 16.81 17.03 -26.07
C ARG A 50 16.08 17.81 -24.99
N ASN A 51 15.25 17.14 -24.19
CA ASN A 51 14.33 17.77 -23.23
C ASN A 51 14.58 17.38 -21.76
N GLY A 52 15.57 16.53 -21.48
CA GLY A 52 15.76 15.92 -20.15
C GLY A 52 14.71 14.85 -19.84
N ARG A 53 14.92 14.06 -18.78
CA ARG A 53 13.93 13.07 -18.33
C ARG A 53 12.67 13.78 -17.84
N GLN A 54 11.54 13.49 -18.50
CA GLN A 54 10.23 13.97 -18.05
C GLN A 54 9.66 13.08 -16.96
N LEU A 55 9.50 13.63 -15.76
CA LEU A 55 8.86 12.93 -14.66
C LEU A 55 7.36 13.20 -14.62
N LYS A 56 6.62 12.22 -14.14
CA LYS A 56 5.17 12.25 -13.93
C LYS A 56 4.92 11.90 -12.48
N ALA A 57 4.29 12.81 -11.75
CA ALA A 57 3.98 12.66 -10.35
C ALA A 57 2.46 12.69 -10.14
N PHE A 58 1.92 11.67 -9.50
CA PHE A 58 0.51 11.62 -9.11
C PHE A 58 0.38 12.02 -7.65
N ILE A 59 -0.29 13.14 -7.38
CA ILE A 59 -0.56 13.63 -6.05
C ILE A 59 -1.65 12.77 -5.44
N THR A 60 -1.23 11.92 -4.50
CA THR A 60 -2.11 11.01 -3.78
C THR A 60 -2.85 11.75 -2.68
N SER A 61 -2.14 12.61 -1.95
CA SER A 61 -2.77 13.51 -0.97
C SER A 61 -1.95 14.78 -0.74
N SER A 62 -2.67 15.81 -0.30
CA SER A 62 -2.20 17.16 -0.09
C SER A 62 -2.95 17.75 1.12
N TYR A 63 -2.21 17.97 2.21
CA TYR A 63 -2.76 18.47 3.47
C TYR A 63 -2.14 19.80 3.87
N TYR A 64 -2.98 20.81 4.08
CA TYR A 64 -2.57 22.09 4.64
C TYR A 64 -2.83 22.13 6.16
N TYR A 65 -1.81 22.51 6.91
CA TYR A 65 -1.83 22.64 8.36
C TYR A 65 -1.60 24.11 8.71
N PRO A 66 -2.64 24.87 9.13
CA PRO A 66 -2.42 26.20 9.68
C PRO A 66 -1.49 26.17 10.90
N THR A 67 -1.62 25.11 11.71
CA THR A 67 -0.73 24.81 12.84
C THR A 67 -0.45 23.31 12.87
N SER A 68 0.81 22.92 13.07
CA SER A 68 1.20 21.53 13.29
C SER A 68 2.32 21.44 14.33
N LYS A 69 2.17 20.54 15.29
CA LYS A 69 3.20 20.30 16.32
C LYS A 69 4.50 19.71 15.76
N SER A 70 4.45 19.16 14.56
CA SER A 70 5.56 18.39 13.97
C SER A 70 6.02 18.91 12.62
N LEU A 71 5.12 19.52 11.83
CA LEU A 71 5.47 20.16 10.56
C LEU A 71 5.71 21.66 10.71
N GLY A 72 5.27 22.30 11.81
CA GLY A 72 5.30 23.76 11.98
C GLY A 72 4.04 24.45 11.44
N ASP A 73 4.03 25.78 11.54
CA ASP A 73 2.87 26.59 11.17
C ASP A 73 2.80 26.87 9.67
N ASN A 74 1.59 26.81 9.11
CA ASN A 74 1.28 27.00 7.68
C ASN A 74 1.99 25.98 6.77
N ALA A 75 2.10 24.75 7.22
CA ALA A 75 2.75 23.67 6.49
C ALA A 75 1.84 23.07 5.42
N ILE A 76 2.40 22.77 4.25
CA ILE A 76 1.84 21.82 3.28
C ILE A 76 2.58 20.50 3.39
N ALA A 77 1.84 19.40 3.36
CA ALA A 77 2.38 18.04 3.28
C ALA A 77 1.84 17.35 2.02
N LEU A 78 2.74 16.83 1.19
CA LEU A 78 2.43 16.21 -0.08
C LEU A 78 2.90 14.76 -0.09
N VAL A 79 2.01 13.85 -0.50
CA VAL A 79 2.32 12.46 -0.81
C VAL A 79 2.09 12.24 -2.28
N MET A 80 3.12 11.79 -2.99
CA MET A 80 3.05 11.59 -4.43
C MET A 80 3.65 10.26 -4.85
N SER A 81 3.13 9.71 -5.94
CA SER A 81 3.70 8.55 -6.63
C SER A 81 4.35 9.06 -7.92
N ILE A 82 5.67 8.88 -8.05
CA ILE A 82 6.47 9.49 -9.13
C ILE A 82 7.33 8.44 -9.84
N ASN A 83 7.44 8.52 -11.17
CA ASN A 83 8.24 7.60 -12.00
C ASN A 83 9.76 7.86 -11.91
N LEU A 84 10.32 7.95 -10.69
CA LEU A 84 11.73 8.27 -10.43
C LEU A 84 12.70 7.12 -10.75
N VAL A 85 12.26 5.86 -10.71
CA VAL A 85 13.13 4.74 -11.07
C VAL A 85 13.10 4.54 -12.59
N TRP A 86 14.25 4.37 -13.23
CA TRP A 86 14.32 4.17 -14.68
C TRP A 86 13.62 2.87 -15.07
N ASN A 87 12.93 2.88 -16.20
CA ASN A 87 12.32 1.67 -16.73
C ASN A 87 13.45 0.68 -17.10
N PRO A 88 13.47 -0.56 -16.55
CA PRO A 88 14.52 -1.55 -16.86
C PRO A 88 14.61 -1.91 -18.36
N VAL A 89 13.59 -1.59 -19.15
CA VAL A 89 13.62 -1.74 -20.62
C VAL A 89 14.55 -0.72 -21.29
N ILE A 90 14.74 0.48 -20.71
CA ILE A 90 15.56 1.55 -21.27
C ILE A 90 16.99 1.43 -20.73
N LYS A 91 17.81 0.59 -21.38
CA LYS A 91 19.17 0.25 -20.92
C LYS A 91 20.24 1.33 -21.15
N LEU A 92 19.95 2.41 -21.90
CA LEU A 92 20.97 3.32 -22.45
C LEU A 92 20.94 4.77 -21.93
N ALA A 93 19.98 5.15 -21.07
CA ALA A 93 19.81 6.55 -20.63
C ALA A 93 20.33 6.99 -19.24
N PRO A 94 20.96 6.15 -18.37
CA PRO A 94 21.20 6.55 -16.98
C PRO A 94 22.27 7.64 -16.77
N PHE A 95 22.97 8.10 -17.82
CA PHE A 95 24.16 8.94 -17.68
C PHE A 95 23.96 10.46 -17.87
N LEU A 96 22.75 10.96 -18.21
CA LEU A 96 22.65 12.32 -18.79
C LEU A 96 21.65 13.30 -18.17
N SER A 97 20.94 12.96 -17.09
CA SER A 97 20.22 13.98 -16.29
C SER A 97 20.05 13.56 -14.84
N SER A 98 20.48 14.40 -13.88
CA SER A 98 20.12 14.22 -12.48
C SER A 98 18.64 14.55 -12.28
N ASP A 99 17.88 13.62 -11.71
CA ASP A 99 16.48 13.87 -11.33
C ASP A 99 16.43 15.09 -10.37
N PRO A 100 15.39 15.94 -10.45
CA PRO A 100 15.21 17.05 -9.53
C PRO A 100 15.16 16.50 -8.09
N SER A 101 15.88 17.13 -7.16
CA SER A 101 15.89 16.77 -5.73
C SER A 101 14.85 17.56 -4.91
N GLU A 102 14.24 18.56 -5.52
CA GLU A 102 13.31 19.49 -4.87
C GLU A 102 12.10 19.76 -5.76
N LEU A 103 10.97 20.03 -5.11
CA LEU A 103 9.76 20.55 -5.73
C LEU A 103 9.73 22.06 -5.57
N VAL A 104 9.12 22.77 -6.52
CA VAL A 104 8.86 24.21 -6.39
C VAL A 104 7.37 24.41 -6.20
N ILE A 105 6.98 25.04 -5.11
CA ILE A 105 5.58 25.18 -4.67
C ILE A 105 5.28 26.67 -4.53
N MET A 106 4.15 27.12 -5.07
CA MET A 106 3.63 28.46 -4.87
C MET A 106 2.36 28.39 -4.03
N GLY A 107 2.34 29.09 -2.90
CA GLY A 107 1.14 29.28 -2.10
C GLY A 107 0.66 30.72 -2.25
N SER A 108 -0.63 30.90 -2.54
CA SER A 108 -1.24 32.23 -2.67
C SER A 108 -2.40 32.39 -1.70
N ASN A 109 -2.46 33.54 -1.03
CA ASN A 109 -3.63 33.97 -0.28
C ASN A 109 -4.29 35.18 -0.98
N ALA A 110 -5.17 35.92 -0.29
CA ALA A 110 -5.91 37.02 -0.90
C ALA A 110 -5.04 38.24 -1.29
N THR A 111 -3.85 38.40 -0.71
CA THR A 111 -3.02 39.61 -0.85
C THR A 111 -1.59 39.34 -1.30
N ALA A 112 -1.10 38.12 -1.15
CA ALA A 112 0.29 37.77 -1.42
C ALA A 112 0.44 36.33 -1.90
N SER A 113 1.58 36.08 -2.56
CA SER A 113 2.04 34.77 -2.97
C SER A 113 3.47 34.54 -2.50
N VAL A 114 3.79 33.30 -2.16
CA VAL A 114 5.16 32.87 -1.82
C VAL A 114 5.54 31.70 -2.72
N ILE A 115 6.80 31.65 -3.16
CA ILE A 115 7.39 30.51 -3.84
C ILE A 115 8.42 29.88 -2.91
N VAL A 116 8.31 28.58 -2.68
CA VAL A 116 9.18 27.81 -1.81
C VAL A 116 9.73 26.59 -2.52
N ARG A 117 10.97 26.23 -2.19
CA ARG A 117 11.60 24.98 -2.62
C ARG A 117 11.45 23.96 -1.51
N ALA A 118 11.00 22.77 -1.86
CA ALA A 118 10.69 21.69 -0.92
C ALA A 118 11.48 20.45 -1.30
N PRO A 119 12.52 20.05 -0.53
CA PRO A 119 13.14 18.75 -0.72
C PRO A 119 12.10 17.65 -0.47
N TYR A 120 12.12 16.61 -1.30
CA TYR A 120 11.31 15.43 -1.05
C TYR A 120 12.16 14.30 -0.49
N VAL A 121 11.51 13.43 0.26
CA VAL A 121 12.09 12.20 0.81
C VAL A 121 11.47 11.02 0.11
N ARG A 122 12.32 10.06 -0.26
CA ARG A 122 11.91 8.78 -0.81
C ARG A 122 11.30 7.91 0.29
N VAL A 123 10.03 7.54 0.13
CA VAL A 123 9.31 6.66 1.07
C VAL A 123 9.53 5.20 0.71
N THR A 124 9.42 4.84 -0.58
CA THR A 124 9.67 3.48 -1.07
C THR A 124 11.18 3.22 -1.17
N PRO A 125 11.78 2.32 -0.37
CA PRO A 125 13.23 2.18 -0.28
C PRO A 125 13.86 1.37 -1.42
N HIS A 126 13.08 0.63 -2.20
CA HIS A 126 13.59 -0.28 -3.23
C HIS A 126 13.42 0.26 -4.66
N GLU A 127 14.15 -0.30 -5.61
CA GLU A 127 14.10 0.05 -7.05
C GLU A 127 13.40 -0.98 -7.93
N VAL A 128 12.66 -1.91 -7.33
CA VAL A 128 11.91 -2.96 -8.04
C VAL A 128 10.80 -2.39 -8.94
N CYS A 129 10.24 -1.22 -8.60
CA CYS A 129 9.14 -0.59 -9.31
C CYS A 129 9.56 0.77 -9.87
N GLN A 130 9.13 1.09 -11.10
CA GLN A 130 9.37 2.39 -11.74
C GLN A 130 8.79 3.57 -10.93
N ILE A 131 7.56 3.41 -10.43
CA ILE A 131 6.82 4.45 -9.70
C ILE A 131 6.97 4.20 -8.21
N ILE A 132 7.53 5.19 -7.52
CA ILE A 132 7.82 5.14 -6.09
C ILE A 132 7.08 6.24 -5.35
N THR A 133 6.76 5.98 -4.07
CA THR A 133 6.17 7.00 -3.21
C THR A 133 7.25 7.96 -2.70
N ILE A 134 6.96 9.26 -2.78
CA ILE A 134 7.73 10.35 -2.16
C ILE A 134 6.86 11.17 -1.22
N PHE A 135 7.50 11.77 -0.23
CA PHE A 135 6.89 12.71 0.71
C PHE A 135 7.63 14.05 0.64
N ALA A 136 6.90 15.16 0.60
CA ALA A 136 7.49 16.49 0.67
C ALA A 136 6.69 17.39 1.63
N THR A 137 7.37 18.35 2.24
CA THR A 137 6.72 19.37 3.06
C THR A 137 7.40 20.71 2.93
N ALA A 138 6.64 21.79 3.06
CA ALA A 138 7.14 23.16 3.03
C ALA A 138 6.26 24.08 3.87
N GLN A 139 6.80 25.22 4.30
CA GLN A 139 6.02 26.29 4.91
C GLN A 139 5.51 27.24 3.85
N LEU A 140 4.24 27.61 3.95
CA LEU A 140 3.56 28.57 3.08
C LEU A 140 3.12 29.81 3.86
N LEU A 141 2.37 30.67 3.18
CA LEU A 141 1.69 31.81 3.80
C LEU A 141 0.48 31.35 4.61
N PRO A 142 0.11 32.08 5.67
CA PRO A 142 -1.13 31.84 6.38
C PRO A 142 -2.36 32.06 5.51
N ASN A 143 -3.44 31.34 5.83
CA ASN A 143 -4.74 31.41 5.16
C ASN A 143 -4.64 31.22 3.64
N VAL A 144 -3.80 30.30 3.19
CA VAL A 144 -3.63 29.96 1.78
C VAL A 144 -4.98 29.62 1.13
N LYS A 145 -5.19 30.15 -0.08
CA LYS A 145 -6.41 29.96 -0.88
C LYS A 145 -6.16 29.03 -2.06
N SER A 146 -4.97 29.08 -2.66
CA SER A 146 -4.55 28.18 -3.72
C SER A 146 -3.09 27.76 -3.54
N ILE A 147 -2.80 26.53 -3.95
CA ILE A 147 -1.46 25.95 -3.96
C ILE A 147 -1.20 25.43 -5.37
N SER A 148 -0.06 25.82 -5.95
CA SER A 148 0.34 25.39 -7.28
C SER A 148 1.74 24.80 -7.28
N MET A 149 1.95 23.76 -8.07
CA MET A 149 3.26 23.18 -8.36
C MET A 149 3.87 23.89 -9.57
N LEU A 150 5.11 24.37 -9.43
CA LEU A 150 5.79 25.14 -10.46
C LEU A 150 6.73 24.25 -11.27
N GLY A 151 6.63 24.39 -12.60
CA GLY A 151 7.62 23.93 -13.55
C GLY A 151 8.34 25.11 -14.21
N TYR A 152 9.35 24.82 -15.04
CA TYR A 152 10.10 25.84 -15.78
C TYR A 152 9.24 26.57 -16.83
N ASN A 153 8.18 25.91 -17.31
CA ASN A 153 7.34 26.38 -18.40
C ASN A 153 5.90 26.70 -17.96
N GLY A 154 5.59 26.66 -16.66
CA GLY A 154 4.23 26.94 -16.18
C GLY A 154 3.99 26.52 -14.73
N LEU A 155 2.71 26.49 -14.35
CA LEU A 155 2.25 26.06 -13.04
C LEU A 155 1.03 25.15 -13.16
N ALA A 156 0.86 24.24 -12.21
CA ALA A 156 -0.33 23.41 -12.07
C ALA A 156 -0.92 23.66 -10.68
N GLU A 157 -2.13 24.21 -10.61
CA GLU A 157 -2.87 24.29 -9.35
C GLU A 157 -3.26 22.88 -8.87
N ILE A 158 -3.15 22.64 -7.56
CA ILE A 158 -3.43 21.35 -6.96
C ILE A 158 -4.48 21.48 -5.86
N PRO A 159 -5.37 20.48 -5.71
CA PRO A 159 -6.29 20.46 -4.58
C PRO A 159 -5.50 20.22 -3.29
N PHE A 160 -6.00 20.78 -2.20
CA PHE A 160 -5.52 20.48 -0.85
C PHE A 160 -6.70 20.41 0.10
N THR A 161 -6.53 19.69 1.20
CA THR A 161 -7.55 19.56 2.24
C THR A 161 -6.94 19.82 3.61
N MET A 162 -7.82 20.04 4.59
CA MET A 162 -7.42 20.08 5.99
C MET A 162 -7.34 18.65 6.54
N PRO A 163 -6.36 18.35 7.40
CA PRO A 163 -6.31 17.06 8.10
C PRO A 163 -7.52 16.91 9.04
N SER A 164 -7.73 15.69 9.55
CA SER A 164 -8.73 15.45 10.59
C SER A 164 -8.31 16.12 11.90
N TYR A 165 -9.21 16.89 12.50
CA TYR A 165 -9.07 17.43 13.87
C TYR A 165 -9.93 16.68 14.90
N THR A 166 -10.65 15.64 14.48
CA THR A 166 -11.47 14.80 15.37
C THR A 166 -10.58 13.94 16.25
N LYS A 167 -10.53 14.27 17.55
CA LYS A 167 -9.63 13.60 18.50
C LYS A 167 -9.87 12.10 18.59
N ARG A 168 -8.78 11.33 18.56
CA ARG A 168 -8.73 9.87 18.71
C ARG A 168 -7.54 9.51 19.59
N GLU A 169 -7.72 8.60 20.55
CA GLU A 169 -6.56 8.10 21.29
C GLU A 169 -5.67 7.22 20.40
N VAL A 170 -6.29 6.30 19.65
CA VAL A 170 -5.56 5.40 18.74
C VAL A 170 -6.30 5.28 17.42
N VAL A 171 -5.55 5.38 16.32
CA VAL A 171 -6.02 5.09 14.96
C VAL A 171 -5.28 3.89 14.42
N VAL A 172 -6.02 2.88 13.96
CA VAL A 172 -5.48 1.72 13.24
C VAL A 172 -5.72 1.95 11.75
N CYS A 173 -4.66 2.24 11.02
CA CYS A 173 -4.65 2.41 9.58
C CYS A 173 -4.51 1.05 8.90
N THR A 174 -5.53 0.63 8.16
CA THR A 174 -5.54 -0.62 7.40
C THR A 174 -5.32 -0.35 5.92
N SER A 175 -4.33 -1.03 5.35
CA SER A 175 -3.89 -0.88 3.95
C SER A 175 -5.02 -1.09 2.93
N PRO A 176 -4.88 -0.55 1.71
CA PRO A 176 -5.87 -0.66 0.65
C PRO A 176 -6.32 -2.09 0.37
N LEU A 177 -7.60 -2.36 0.58
CA LEU A 177 -8.22 -3.62 0.21
C LEU A 177 -8.58 -3.64 -1.28
N TYR A 178 -8.39 -4.80 -1.90
CA TYR A 178 -8.57 -4.98 -3.33
C TYR A 178 -9.20 -6.33 -3.62
N VAL A 179 -10.31 -6.32 -4.37
CA VAL A 179 -11.17 -7.47 -4.67
C VAL A 179 -11.37 -8.34 -3.41
N SER A 180 -11.50 -7.68 -2.26
CA SER A 180 -11.43 -8.35 -0.97
C SER A 180 -12.74 -9.07 -0.63
N GLU A 181 -12.58 -10.23 -0.01
CA GLU A 181 -13.65 -11.11 0.46
C GLU A 181 -13.49 -11.48 1.94
N GLN A 182 -12.50 -10.88 2.63
CA GLN A 182 -12.04 -11.26 3.96
C GLN A 182 -12.93 -10.68 5.08
N TRP A 183 -14.25 -10.87 4.97
CA TRP A 183 -15.22 -10.32 5.90
C TRP A 183 -15.06 -10.88 7.33
N GLN A 184 -14.54 -12.09 7.49
CA GLN A 184 -14.27 -12.71 8.80
C GLN A 184 -13.13 -12.01 9.53
N ASN A 185 -12.01 -11.75 8.84
CA ASN A 185 -10.86 -11.01 9.37
C ASN A 185 -11.28 -9.59 9.75
N PHE A 186 -12.07 -8.94 8.88
CA PHE A 186 -12.66 -7.63 9.17
C PHE A 186 -13.47 -7.61 10.47
N LEU A 187 -14.39 -8.56 10.65
CA LEU A 187 -15.22 -8.61 11.86
C LEU A 187 -14.34 -8.81 13.10
N LEU A 188 -13.35 -9.69 13.04
CA LEU A 188 -12.44 -9.90 14.17
C LEU A 188 -11.67 -8.61 14.50
N ALA A 189 -11.04 -8.00 13.50
CA ALA A 189 -10.25 -6.79 13.65
C ALA A 189 -11.09 -5.61 14.19
N VAL A 190 -12.22 -5.30 13.55
CA VAL A 190 -13.03 -4.12 13.90
C VAL A 190 -13.60 -4.21 15.32
N HIS A 191 -13.99 -5.41 15.76
CA HIS A 191 -14.52 -5.61 17.11
C HIS A 191 -13.43 -5.56 18.18
N ILE A 192 -12.25 -6.12 17.91
CA ILE A 192 -11.11 -6.04 18.82
C ILE A 192 -10.63 -4.59 18.94
N TYR A 193 -10.45 -3.89 17.81
CA TYR A 193 -10.02 -2.50 17.81
C TYR A 193 -10.99 -1.61 18.59
N ARG A 194 -12.29 -1.76 18.34
CA ARG A 194 -13.32 -1.03 19.09
C ARG A 194 -13.28 -1.37 20.58
N LYS A 195 -13.09 -2.65 20.94
CA LYS A 195 -13.11 -3.12 22.33
C LYS A 195 -12.01 -2.46 23.17
N PHE A 196 -10.84 -2.24 22.58
CA PHE A 196 -9.67 -1.71 23.27
C PHE A 196 -9.41 -0.21 22.99
N GLY A 197 -10.41 0.48 22.44
CA GLY A 197 -10.43 1.95 22.34
C GLY A 197 -9.77 2.53 21.09
N ALA A 198 -9.54 1.73 20.05
CA ALA A 198 -9.03 2.21 18.77
C ALA A 198 -10.14 2.51 17.76
N HIS A 199 -9.88 3.44 16.86
CA HIS A 199 -10.68 3.72 15.66
C HIS A 199 -10.01 3.08 14.44
N MET A 200 -10.74 2.27 13.69
CA MET A 200 -10.23 1.65 12.47
C MET A 200 -10.43 2.59 11.27
N HIS A 201 -9.36 2.88 10.54
CA HIS A 201 -9.41 3.63 9.28
C HIS A 201 -8.91 2.72 8.16
N LEU A 202 -9.80 2.34 7.25
CA LEU A 202 -9.53 1.32 6.22
C LEU A 202 -9.59 1.96 4.85
N TYR A 203 -8.53 1.77 4.07
CA TYR A 203 -8.50 2.13 2.65
C TYR A 203 -9.13 1.03 1.80
N LEU A 204 -9.96 1.41 0.83
CA LEU A 204 -10.65 0.47 -0.04
C LEU A 204 -10.46 0.88 -1.50
N ILE A 205 -9.96 -0.03 -2.33
CA ILE A 205 -9.99 0.06 -3.79
C ILE A 205 -11.22 -0.69 -4.29
N SER A 206 -11.37 -1.95 -3.86
CA SER A 206 -12.52 -2.77 -4.22
C SER A 206 -12.74 -3.95 -3.28
N SER A 207 -14.00 -4.40 -3.20
CA SER A 207 -14.41 -5.60 -2.45
C SER A 207 -15.70 -6.17 -3.03
N VAL A 208 -16.00 -7.43 -2.74
CA VAL A 208 -17.33 -7.97 -3.06
C VAL A 208 -18.42 -7.10 -2.43
N THR A 209 -19.49 -6.83 -3.16
CA THR A 209 -20.51 -5.84 -2.77
C THR A 209 -21.13 -6.11 -1.39
N PRO A 210 -21.48 -7.35 -1.01
CA PRO A 210 -21.98 -7.62 0.34
C PRO A 210 -20.98 -7.25 1.45
N PHE A 211 -19.68 -7.40 1.21
CA PHE A 211 -18.66 -7.02 2.18
C PHE A 211 -18.50 -5.50 2.27
N TYR A 212 -18.56 -4.78 1.15
CA TYR A 212 -18.64 -3.32 1.15
C TYR A 212 -19.87 -2.81 1.94
N GLU A 213 -21.06 -3.35 1.65
CA GLU A 213 -22.30 -2.99 2.35
C GLU A 213 -22.16 -3.22 3.86
N LEU A 214 -21.52 -4.31 4.27
CA LEU A 214 -21.24 -4.59 5.68
C LEU A 214 -20.35 -3.50 6.29
N MET A 215 -19.23 -3.16 5.65
CA MET A 215 -18.33 -2.10 6.13
C MET A 215 -19.05 -0.76 6.26
N LYS A 216 -19.95 -0.41 5.34
CA LYS A 216 -20.75 0.83 5.41
C LYS A 216 -21.74 0.84 6.57
N GLU A 217 -22.32 -0.30 6.94
CA GLU A 217 -23.17 -0.38 8.14
C GLU A 217 -22.33 -0.25 9.42
N TYR A 218 -21.10 -0.77 9.46
CA TYR A 218 -20.18 -0.58 10.59
C TYR A 218 -19.67 0.86 10.71
N GLU A 219 -19.38 1.53 9.59
CA GLU A 219 -19.02 2.94 9.56
C GLU A 219 -20.15 3.83 10.10
N LYS A 220 -21.41 3.56 9.73
CA LYS A 220 -22.59 4.29 10.26
C LYS A 220 -22.72 4.17 11.79
N GLU A 221 -22.29 3.05 12.35
CA GLU A 221 -22.30 2.80 13.80
C GLU A 221 -21.04 3.36 14.50
N GLY A 222 -20.15 4.04 13.77
CA GLY A 222 -18.96 4.70 14.31
C GLY A 222 -17.84 3.75 14.71
N TYR A 223 -17.80 2.53 14.15
CA TYR A 223 -16.74 1.55 14.38
C TYR A 223 -15.47 1.86 13.61
N MET A 224 -15.64 2.42 12.40
CA MET A 224 -14.56 2.60 11.45
C MET A 224 -14.86 3.77 10.51
N THR A 225 -13.91 4.07 9.63
CA THR A 225 -14.08 4.89 8.42
C THR A 225 -13.55 4.11 7.22
N VAL A 226 -14.31 4.09 6.12
CA VAL A 226 -13.90 3.52 4.83
C VAL A 226 -13.45 4.65 3.93
N GLN A 227 -12.14 4.74 3.70
CA GLN A 227 -11.53 5.73 2.83
C GLN A 227 -11.42 5.18 1.40
N PRO A 228 -12.03 5.83 0.40
CA PRO A 228 -11.80 5.46 -0.99
C PRO A 228 -10.30 5.62 -1.34
N TRP A 229 -9.71 4.61 -1.98
CA TRP A 229 -8.34 4.66 -2.46
C TRP A 229 -8.32 4.61 -3.98
N VAL A 230 -7.94 5.74 -4.59
CA VAL A 230 -7.96 5.91 -6.05
C VAL A 230 -6.69 5.33 -6.65
N LYS A 231 -6.81 4.72 -7.84
CA LYS A 231 -5.62 4.31 -8.60
C LYS A 231 -4.80 5.50 -9.06
N VAL A 232 -3.50 5.31 -9.04
CA VAL A 232 -2.57 6.16 -9.76
C VAL A 232 -2.83 5.96 -11.25
N ASP A 233 -2.99 7.06 -11.98
CA ASP A 233 -3.09 7.05 -13.43
C ASP A 233 -2.54 8.35 -14.00
N PHE A 234 -2.01 8.28 -15.22
CA PHE A 234 -1.40 9.40 -15.93
C PHE A 234 -2.07 9.54 -17.31
N PRO A 235 -3.27 10.15 -17.39
CA PRO A 235 -3.99 10.27 -18.65
C PRO A 235 -3.15 10.90 -19.76
N GLY A 236 -3.12 10.26 -20.92
CA GLY A 236 -2.35 10.70 -22.08
C GLY A 236 -0.83 10.42 -22.00
N VAL A 237 -0.35 9.72 -20.98
CA VAL A 237 1.06 9.34 -20.86
C VAL A 237 1.27 7.88 -21.31
N PRO A 238 2.19 7.63 -22.26
CA PRO A 238 2.59 6.28 -22.65
C PRO A 238 3.17 5.46 -21.48
N LYS A 239 2.83 4.16 -21.41
CA LYS A 239 3.35 3.23 -20.40
C LYS A 239 4.87 3.08 -20.42
N THR A 240 5.50 3.32 -21.57
CA THR A 240 6.97 3.36 -21.70
C THR A 240 7.60 4.47 -20.85
N ILE A 241 6.89 5.58 -20.63
CA ILE A 241 7.32 6.72 -19.81
C ILE A 241 6.94 6.51 -18.34
N ALA A 242 5.69 6.12 -18.06
CA ALA A 242 5.22 5.81 -16.72
C ALA A 242 4.12 4.75 -16.79
N ASP A 243 4.37 3.57 -16.23
CA ASP A 243 3.40 2.46 -16.19
C ASP A 243 2.78 2.32 -14.78
N PRO A 244 1.69 3.05 -14.47
CA PRO A 244 1.04 2.97 -13.16
C PRO A 244 0.32 1.64 -12.93
N TYR A 245 0.19 0.79 -13.94
CA TYR A 245 -0.48 -0.50 -13.85
C TYR A 245 0.49 -1.60 -13.41
N ASN A 246 1.67 -1.69 -14.03
CA ASN A 246 2.65 -2.74 -13.73
C ASN A 246 3.77 -2.32 -12.78
N GLN A 247 4.00 -1.03 -12.62
CA GLN A 247 5.20 -0.51 -11.98
C GLN A 247 4.92 0.28 -10.70
N ILE A 248 3.89 -0.12 -9.96
CA ILE A 248 3.55 0.43 -8.64
C ILE A 248 3.45 -0.67 -7.57
N GLU A 249 4.12 -0.47 -6.43
CA GLU A 249 4.17 -1.48 -5.37
C GLU A 249 2.83 -1.59 -4.61
N PHE A 250 2.36 -2.81 -4.39
CA PHE A 250 1.31 -3.20 -3.45
C PHE A 250 0.05 -2.31 -3.46
N ARG A 251 -0.34 -1.79 -4.63
CA ARG A 251 -1.46 -0.82 -4.80
C ARG A 251 -1.21 0.53 -4.12
N ASN A 252 0.01 1.03 -4.20
CA ASN A 252 0.44 2.27 -3.57
C ASN A 252 0.31 2.24 -2.03
N GLN A 253 0.60 1.08 -1.41
CA GLN A 253 0.41 0.88 0.03
C GLN A 253 1.27 1.84 0.87
N ALA A 254 2.50 2.13 0.44
CA ALA A 254 3.36 3.10 1.09
C ALA A 254 2.72 4.50 1.19
N ALA A 255 2.11 4.97 0.08
CA ALA A 255 1.40 6.24 0.07
C ALA A 255 0.18 6.21 1.00
N SER A 256 -0.59 5.12 1.05
CA SER A 256 -1.77 5.01 1.94
C SER A 256 -1.42 5.08 3.42
N GLN A 257 -0.29 4.50 3.82
CA GLN A 257 0.13 4.56 5.22
C GLN A 257 0.66 5.95 5.59
N THR A 258 1.41 6.59 4.68
CA THR A 258 1.83 7.99 4.86
C THR A 258 0.61 8.92 4.88
N ASP A 259 -0.36 8.72 3.99
CA ASP A 259 -1.62 9.47 3.96
C ASP A 259 -2.35 9.40 5.30
N CYS A 260 -2.53 8.21 5.86
CA CYS A 260 -3.21 8.02 7.13
C CYS A 260 -2.47 8.71 8.29
N LEU A 261 -1.14 8.62 8.32
CA LEU A 261 -0.30 9.31 9.30
C LEU A 261 -0.55 10.82 9.26
N LEU A 262 -0.58 11.39 8.06
CA LEU A 262 -0.81 12.83 7.85
C LEU A 262 -2.24 13.24 8.21
N GLN A 263 -3.23 12.47 7.77
CA GLN A 263 -4.65 12.75 8.02
C GLN A 263 -4.94 12.85 9.53
N PHE A 264 -4.31 12.01 10.35
CA PHE A 264 -4.52 11.97 11.81
C PHE A 264 -3.41 12.64 12.62
N LYS A 265 -2.48 13.35 11.97
CA LYS A 265 -1.25 13.86 12.58
C LYS A 265 -1.45 14.73 13.82
N GLU A 266 -2.51 15.54 13.81
CA GLU A 266 -2.84 16.50 14.88
C GLU A 266 -4.04 16.06 15.75
N SER A 267 -4.65 14.91 15.41
CA SER A 267 -5.87 14.44 16.07
C SER A 267 -5.73 13.09 16.77
N ALA A 268 -4.80 12.24 16.35
CA ALA A 268 -4.49 10.99 17.03
C ALA A 268 -3.37 11.17 18.06
N ARG A 269 -3.46 10.47 19.20
CA ARG A 269 -2.32 10.33 20.13
C ARG A 269 -1.36 9.25 19.64
N PHE A 270 -1.87 8.14 19.11
CA PHE A 270 -1.06 7.11 18.44
C PHE A 270 -1.69 6.67 17.12
N VAL A 271 -0.84 6.32 16.17
CA VAL A 271 -1.22 5.72 14.88
C VAL A 271 -0.48 4.40 14.71
N THR A 272 -1.16 3.36 14.25
CA THR A 272 -0.56 2.06 13.93
C THR A 272 -1.00 1.60 12.55
N PHE A 273 -0.14 0.86 11.86
CA PHE A 273 -0.37 0.43 10.47
C PHE A 273 -0.47 -1.10 10.42
N LEU A 274 -1.68 -1.62 10.39
CA LEU A 274 -1.95 -3.06 10.50
C LEU A 274 -2.69 -3.54 9.25
N ASP A 275 -2.26 -4.65 8.67
CA ASP A 275 -3.00 -5.27 7.56
C ASP A 275 -4.32 -5.88 8.11
N LEU A 276 -5.27 -6.25 7.24
CA LEU A 276 -6.59 -6.72 7.70
C LEU A 276 -6.53 -8.05 8.46
N ASP A 277 -5.51 -8.86 8.15
CA ASP A 277 -5.16 -10.11 8.80
C ASP A 277 -4.23 -9.93 10.01
N ASP A 278 -3.85 -8.71 10.35
CA ASP A 278 -3.09 -8.39 11.56
C ASP A 278 -4.05 -7.97 12.67
N VAL A 279 -3.92 -8.56 13.86
CA VAL A 279 -4.66 -8.14 15.05
C VAL A 279 -3.69 -7.99 16.23
N LEU A 280 -3.52 -6.76 16.70
CA LEU A 280 -2.79 -6.49 17.94
C LEU A 280 -3.77 -6.49 19.12
N ILE A 281 -3.52 -7.26 20.18
CA ILE A 281 -4.36 -7.27 21.39
C ILE A 281 -3.53 -6.75 22.56
N PRO A 282 -3.98 -5.70 23.29
CA PRO A 282 -3.23 -5.19 24.44
C PRO A 282 -3.04 -6.24 25.53
N LYS A 283 -1.85 -6.25 26.12
CA LYS A 283 -1.42 -7.14 27.21
C LYS A 283 -0.78 -6.40 28.37
N VAL A 284 -0.08 -5.31 28.10
CA VAL A 284 0.68 -4.56 29.10
C VAL A 284 -0.23 -3.59 29.87
N ALA A 285 -1.35 -3.21 29.23
CA ALA A 285 -2.39 -2.38 29.81
C ALA A 285 -3.80 -2.69 29.23
N PRO A 286 -4.89 -2.24 29.88
CA PRO A 286 -6.27 -2.53 29.45
C PRO A 286 -6.72 -1.93 28.11
N THR A 287 -6.04 -0.91 27.59
CA THR A 287 -6.37 -0.24 26.31
C THR A 287 -5.12 -0.03 25.46
N TYR A 288 -5.29 0.18 24.14
CA TYR A 288 -4.15 0.48 23.28
C TYR A 288 -3.39 1.74 23.71
N ALA A 289 -4.12 2.81 24.06
CA ALA A 289 -3.52 4.08 24.45
C ALA A 289 -2.64 3.94 25.69
N GLU A 290 -3.12 3.23 26.71
CA GLU A 290 -2.36 2.95 27.93
C GLU A 290 -1.18 2.02 27.67
N GLU A 291 -1.34 1.01 26.79
CA GLU A 291 -0.24 0.09 26.45
C GLU A 291 0.88 0.85 25.74
N PHE A 292 0.55 1.61 24.70
CA PHE A 292 1.53 2.35 23.93
C PHE A 292 2.19 3.42 24.78
N GLN A 293 1.43 4.12 25.63
CA GLN A 293 2.00 5.07 26.57
C GLN A 293 2.97 4.38 27.52
N LYS A 294 2.58 3.28 28.17
CA LYS A 294 3.41 2.56 29.13
C LYS A 294 4.68 2.00 28.50
N ILE A 295 4.61 1.55 27.25
CA ILE A 295 5.78 1.09 26.51
C ILE A 295 6.67 2.28 26.12
N MET A 296 6.11 3.42 25.74
CA MET A 296 6.90 4.60 25.37
C MET A 296 7.41 5.41 26.58
N ASP A 297 6.81 5.25 27.75
CA ASP A 297 7.15 5.97 28.98
C ASP A 297 8.63 5.78 29.37
N GLY A 298 9.27 6.89 29.75
CA GLY A 298 10.68 6.93 30.12
C GLY A 298 11.65 6.82 28.93
N LYS A 299 11.18 6.56 27.71
CA LYS A 299 12.02 6.51 26.50
C LYS A 299 12.11 7.89 25.85
N LYS A 300 13.31 8.42 25.71
CA LYS A 300 13.52 9.74 25.07
C LYS A 300 13.65 9.58 23.55
N LYS A 301 12.96 10.47 22.80
CA LYS A 301 13.04 10.58 21.33
C LYS A 301 12.72 9.26 20.61
N MET A 302 11.54 8.72 20.83
CA MET A 302 11.06 7.51 20.17
C MET A 302 10.42 7.83 18.81
N ALA A 303 10.98 7.34 17.70
CA ALA A 303 10.33 7.46 16.39
C ALA A 303 9.08 6.58 16.35
N TYR A 304 9.25 5.32 16.76
CA TYR A 304 8.20 4.32 16.79
C TYR A 304 8.55 3.16 17.72
N ILE A 305 7.52 2.42 18.12
CA ILE A 305 7.68 1.09 18.72
C ILE A 305 7.30 0.04 17.67
N PHE A 306 8.04 -1.06 17.63
CA PHE A 306 7.93 -2.11 16.62
C PHE A 306 7.44 -3.40 17.28
N TYR A 307 6.35 -3.96 16.76
CA TYR A 307 5.81 -5.24 17.18
C TYR A 307 6.10 -6.27 16.10
N HIS A 308 6.70 -7.40 16.47
CA HIS A 308 6.82 -8.55 15.57
C HIS A 308 5.43 -9.13 15.24
N LYS A 309 5.34 -9.79 14.09
CA LYS A 309 4.18 -10.61 13.73
C LYS A 309 4.46 -12.07 14.02
N GLU A 310 3.53 -12.73 14.68
CA GLU A 310 3.56 -14.18 14.90
C GLU A 310 2.38 -14.80 14.14
N ASN A 311 2.66 -15.85 13.37
CA ASN A 311 1.65 -16.49 12.53
C ASN A 311 0.70 -17.35 13.36
N TYR A 312 -0.59 -17.16 13.15
CA TYR A 312 -1.66 -17.97 13.72
C TYR A 312 -2.57 -18.53 12.63
N ASP A 313 -3.05 -19.74 12.84
CA ASP A 313 -4.20 -20.27 12.12
C ASP A 313 -5.47 -20.03 12.94
N ALA A 314 -6.59 -19.83 12.25
CA ALA A 314 -7.92 -19.77 12.87
C ALA A 314 -8.88 -20.71 12.16
N VAL A 315 -9.65 -21.48 12.94
CA VAL A 315 -10.74 -22.31 12.41
C VAL A 315 -12.04 -21.53 12.51
N VAL A 316 -12.72 -21.36 11.37
CA VAL A 316 -13.88 -20.48 11.25
C VAL A 316 -15.02 -21.19 10.50
N ALA A 317 -16.25 -20.96 10.94
CA ALA A 317 -17.42 -21.44 10.21
C ALA A 317 -17.49 -20.78 8.83
N ARG A 318 -17.64 -21.62 7.80
CA ARG A 318 -17.75 -21.18 6.40
C ARG A 318 -18.95 -20.26 6.18
N ASP A 319 -20.12 -20.68 6.67
CA ASP A 319 -21.35 -19.92 6.51
C ASP A 319 -21.50 -18.83 7.56
N SER A 320 -21.89 -17.64 7.11
CA SER A 320 -22.12 -16.46 7.94
C SER A 320 -23.18 -16.67 9.03
N SER A 321 -24.16 -17.57 8.80
CA SER A 321 -25.19 -17.91 9.79
C SER A 321 -24.65 -18.66 11.00
N ARG A 322 -23.47 -19.27 10.88
CA ARG A 322 -22.79 -20.05 11.94
C ARG A 322 -21.56 -19.34 12.48
N PHE A 323 -21.17 -18.21 11.90
CA PHE A 323 -19.99 -17.45 12.31
C PHE A 323 -20.10 -16.93 13.74
N SER A 324 -19.00 -17.03 14.47
CA SER A 324 -18.88 -16.55 15.86
C SER A 324 -17.45 -16.10 16.11
N LEU A 325 -17.28 -14.88 16.61
CA LEU A 325 -15.97 -14.35 17.00
C LEU A 325 -15.40 -15.13 18.18
N LYS A 326 -16.26 -15.52 19.12
CA LYS A 326 -15.89 -16.38 20.25
C LYS A 326 -15.18 -17.65 19.78
N LYS A 327 -15.71 -18.29 18.72
CA LYS A 327 -15.13 -19.52 18.17
C LYS A 327 -13.85 -19.27 17.39
N MET A 328 -13.84 -18.24 16.54
CA MET A 328 -12.65 -17.84 15.78
C MET A 328 -11.48 -17.50 16.71
N ILE A 329 -11.73 -16.77 17.79
CA ILE A 329 -10.71 -16.44 18.80
C ILE A 329 -10.28 -17.71 19.55
N GLY A 330 -11.23 -18.53 19.99
CA GLY A 330 -10.94 -19.76 20.73
C GLY A 330 -10.22 -20.85 19.93
N SER A 331 -10.15 -20.71 18.60
CA SER A 331 -9.46 -21.64 17.70
C SER A 331 -8.09 -21.14 17.22
N LEU A 332 -7.62 -19.99 17.70
CA LEU A 332 -6.31 -19.46 17.33
C LEU A 332 -5.19 -20.41 17.79
N GLU A 333 -4.36 -20.84 16.84
CA GLU A 333 -3.23 -21.74 17.06
C GLU A 333 -1.95 -21.10 16.52
N CYS A 334 -0.93 -20.98 17.37
CA CYS A 334 0.35 -20.36 17.01
C CYS A 334 1.17 -21.30 16.14
N LYS A 335 1.76 -20.79 15.05
CA LYS A 335 2.62 -21.57 14.15
C LYS A 335 4.11 -21.39 14.40
N HIS A 336 4.49 -20.66 15.45
CA HIS A 336 5.88 -20.36 15.84
C HIS A 336 6.73 -19.88 14.66
N LYS A 337 6.11 -19.08 13.79
CA LYS A 337 6.73 -18.49 12.62
C LYS A 337 6.55 -16.98 12.67
N ARG A 338 7.68 -16.28 12.77
CA ARG A 338 7.72 -14.83 12.76
C ARG A 338 7.82 -14.27 11.35
N GLU A 339 7.11 -13.18 11.13
CA GLU A 339 7.17 -12.37 9.91
C GLU A 339 7.55 -10.92 10.25
N THR A 340 7.83 -10.13 9.22
CA THR A 340 8.16 -8.71 9.38
C THR A 340 7.04 -7.99 10.11
N GLY A 341 7.41 -7.37 11.24
CA GLY A 341 6.52 -6.64 12.13
C GLY A 341 5.84 -5.40 11.53
N LYS A 342 5.09 -4.71 12.38
CA LYS A 342 4.49 -3.40 12.11
C LYS A 342 4.81 -2.44 13.26
N ILE A 343 4.54 -1.15 13.04
CA ILE A 343 4.88 -0.10 13.99
C ILE A 343 3.66 0.60 14.56
N VAL A 344 3.85 1.12 15.77
CA VAL A 344 3.00 2.12 16.41
C VAL A 344 3.82 3.39 16.59
N VAL A 345 3.23 4.52 16.26
CA VAL A 345 3.91 5.83 16.24
C VAL A 345 3.12 6.84 17.05
N ASP A 346 3.85 7.73 17.73
CA ASP A 346 3.32 9.05 18.06
C ASP A 346 3.42 9.89 16.78
N PRO A 347 2.30 10.36 16.21
CA PRO A 347 2.31 11.04 14.92
C PRO A 347 3.12 12.36 14.91
N ARG A 348 3.49 12.88 16.09
CA ARG A 348 4.38 14.05 16.20
C ARG A 348 5.83 13.73 15.87
N ASN A 349 6.23 12.46 15.94
CA ASN A 349 7.62 12.04 15.83
C ASN A 349 7.99 11.58 14.41
N LEU A 350 7.02 11.38 13.53
CA LEU A 350 7.22 10.93 12.15
C LEU A 350 6.33 11.69 11.17
N ASN A 351 6.89 11.96 9.99
CA ASN A 351 6.17 12.66 8.91
C ASN A 351 5.75 11.73 7.78
N TYR A 352 6.38 10.57 7.65
CA TYR A 352 6.07 9.56 6.65
C TYR A 352 6.43 8.16 7.17
N THR A 353 5.90 7.12 6.52
CA THR A 353 6.28 5.72 6.76
C THR A 353 6.13 4.89 5.49
N TRP A 354 6.90 3.81 5.38
CA TRP A 354 6.70 2.76 4.38
C TRP A 354 5.91 1.59 4.98
N ILE A 355 5.63 0.56 4.15
CA ILE A 355 4.71 -0.58 4.37
C ILE A 355 4.83 -1.25 5.76
N HIS A 356 6.05 -1.30 6.30
CA HIS A 356 6.34 -1.89 7.61
C HIS A 356 6.83 -0.85 8.63
N TYR A 357 7.78 0.01 8.22
CA TYR A 357 8.41 1.04 9.03
C TYR A 357 9.10 2.08 8.12
N PRO A 358 9.38 3.31 8.59
CA PRO A 358 10.05 4.31 7.77
C PRO A 358 11.48 3.85 7.40
N PRO A 359 11.94 4.10 6.16
CA PRO A 359 13.28 3.69 5.71
C PRO A 359 14.40 4.46 6.41
N ILE A 360 14.13 5.68 6.87
CA ILE A 360 15.10 6.55 7.54
C ILE A 360 14.50 7.02 8.85
N LEU A 361 15.28 6.91 9.93
CA LEU A 361 14.89 7.46 11.22
C LEU A 361 15.16 8.97 11.27
N PRO A 362 14.24 9.77 11.87
CA PRO A 362 14.53 11.16 12.17
C PRO A 362 15.77 11.31 13.05
N ASN A 363 16.54 12.38 12.85
CA ASN A 363 17.79 12.60 13.55
C ASN A 363 17.62 12.59 15.07
N GLY A 364 18.39 11.71 15.74
CA GLY A 364 18.37 11.56 17.19
C GLY A 364 17.15 10.81 17.74
N PHE A 365 16.28 10.26 16.88
CA PHE A 365 15.20 9.38 17.28
C PHE A 365 15.62 7.91 17.21
N GLN A 366 14.99 7.08 18.05
CA GLN A 366 15.26 5.64 18.16
C GLN A 366 14.00 4.81 17.90
N LYS A 367 14.20 3.55 17.54
CA LYS A 367 13.16 2.52 17.54
C LYS A 367 13.25 1.65 18.80
N TYR A 368 12.14 1.07 19.21
CA TYR A 368 12.10 0.11 20.31
C TYR A 368 11.34 -1.13 19.84
N GLU A 369 11.97 -2.28 19.97
CA GLU A 369 11.37 -3.57 19.64
C GLU A 369 10.63 -4.08 20.87
N VAL A 370 9.32 -4.26 20.74
CA VAL A 370 8.46 -4.74 21.83
C VAL A 370 8.70 -6.23 22.01
N THR A 371 8.97 -6.63 23.25
CA THR A 371 9.24 -8.03 23.63
C THR A 371 8.09 -8.63 24.44
N GLU A 372 7.27 -7.77 25.02
CA GLU A 372 6.18 -8.09 25.93
C GLU A 372 4.91 -8.54 25.20
N ASN A 373 4.81 -8.23 23.90
CA ASN A 373 3.63 -8.48 23.09
C ASN A 373 4.01 -8.59 21.59
N VAL A 374 3.16 -9.25 20.80
CA VAL A 374 3.32 -9.40 19.34
C VAL A 374 1.96 -9.27 18.66
N ILE A 375 1.99 -8.99 17.37
CA ILE A 375 0.80 -8.98 16.52
C ILE A 375 0.39 -10.43 16.24
N THR A 376 -0.89 -10.74 16.42
CA THR A 376 -1.50 -12.00 15.99
C THR A 376 -1.79 -11.88 14.49
N HIS A 377 -0.93 -12.45 13.65
CA HIS A 377 -1.08 -12.44 12.20
C HIS A 377 -1.85 -13.68 11.75
N LEU A 378 -3.06 -13.50 11.23
CA LEU A 378 -3.97 -14.56 10.79
C LEU A 378 -3.51 -15.12 9.44
N LYS A 379 -2.51 -16.00 9.48
CA LYS A 379 -1.85 -16.53 8.29
C LYS A 379 -2.78 -17.42 7.47
N THR A 380 -3.55 -18.25 8.17
CA THR A 380 -4.47 -19.22 7.54
C THR A 380 -5.83 -19.16 8.22
N ILE A 381 -6.87 -19.03 7.40
CA ILE A 381 -8.26 -19.22 7.84
C ILE A 381 -8.72 -20.58 7.31
N VAL A 382 -8.95 -21.52 8.22
CA VAL A 382 -9.44 -22.86 7.90
C VAL A 382 -10.95 -22.86 8.03
N TRP A 383 -11.64 -23.04 6.92
CA TRP A 383 -13.10 -23.14 6.93
C TRP A 383 -13.58 -24.54 7.28
N THR A 384 -14.50 -24.60 8.25
CA THR A 384 -15.15 -25.83 8.68
C THR A 384 -16.66 -25.79 8.44
N ASP A 385 -17.20 -26.94 8.05
CA ASP A 385 -18.63 -27.21 7.90
C ASP A 385 -19.21 -27.92 9.13
N GLU A 386 -18.42 -28.15 10.17
CA GLU A 386 -18.88 -28.81 11.39
C GLU A 386 -20.04 -28.05 12.05
N LYS A 387 -21.01 -28.81 12.55
CA LYS A 387 -22.14 -28.26 13.30
C LYS A 387 -21.65 -27.76 14.65
N ASN A 388 -22.24 -26.66 15.10
CA ASN A 388 -21.96 -26.13 16.43
C ASN A 388 -22.25 -27.20 17.49
N GLU A 389 -21.22 -27.81 18.07
CA GLU A 389 -21.37 -28.50 19.36
C GLU A 389 -21.71 -27.44 20.41
N SER A 390 -23.00 -27.29 20.70
CA SER A 390 -23.50 -26.47 21.80
C SER A 390 -23.02 -27.09 23.10
N GLY A 391 -22.06 -26.45 23.79
CA GLY A 391 -21.62 -26.88 25.11
C GLY A 391 -20.10 -26.93 25.33
N ARG A 392 -19.26 -26.83 24.29
CA ARG A 392 -17.80 -26.71 24.51
C ARG A 392 -17.48 -25.42 25.26
N ALA A 393 -16.74 -25.56 26.37
CA ALA A 393 -16.21 -24.43 27.12
C ALA A 393 -15.38 -23.53 26.20
N LEU A 394 -15.37 -22.22 26.47
CA LEU A 394 -14.49 -21.32 25.73
C LEU A 394 -13.03 -21.68 26.06
N THR A 395 -12.30 -22.21 25.09
CA THR A 395 -10.85 -22.33 25.20
C THR A 395 -10.25 -20.95 24.98
N GLU A 396 -9.57 -20.41 25.98
CA GLU A 396 -8.79 -19.19 25.82
C GLU A 396 -7.53 -19.56 25.04
N PRO A 397 -7.29 -18.95 23.86
CA PRO A 397 -6.15 -19.31 23.04
C PRO A 397 -4.86 -18.98 23.76
N LEU A 398 -3.93 -19.94 23.76
CA LEU A 398 -2.61 -19.76 24.33
C LEU A 398 -1.78 -18.84 23.44
N TYR A 399 -0.91 -18.06 24.06
CA TYR A 399 -0.03 -17.18 23.33
C TYR A 399 1.04 -17.96 22.56
N PHE A 400 1.61 -18.97 23.20
CA PHE A 400 2.45 -19.99 22.60
C PHE A 400 1.96 -21.33 23.15
N ASP A 401 2.05 -22.41 22.37
CA ASP A 401 1.51 -23.72 22.74
C ASP A 401 2.02 -24.26 24.09
N ASN A 402 3.21 -23.81 24.52
CA ASN A 402 3.83 -24.20 25.79
C ASN A 402 3.74 -23.12 26.90
N SER A 403 2.87 -22.12 26.75
CA SER A 403 2.71 -21.02 27.70
C SER A 403 1.38 -21.10 28.43
N THR A 404 1.35 -20.66 29.70
CA THR A 404 0.09 -20.40 30.42
C THR A 404 -0.48 -19.02 30.08
N ALA A 405 0.29 -18.17 29.40
CA ALA A 405 -0.15 -16.85 28.98
C ALA A 405 -1.18 -16.97 27.85
N LYS A 406 -2.29 -16.26 28.02
CA LYS A 406 -3.41 -16.26 27.08
C LYS A 406 -3.30 -15.05 26.16
N ILE A 407 -3.77 -15.17 24.92
CA ILE A 407 -3.84 -14.03 23.98
C ILE A 407 -4.86 -13.00 24.49
N ILE A 408 -6.01 -13.48 24.94
CA ILE A 408 -7.13 -12.65 25.39
C ILE A 408 -7.95 -13.40 26.45
N SER A 409 -8.44 -12.67 27.46
CA SER A 409 -9.26 -13.27 28.52
C SER A 409 -10.68 -13.56 28.04
N SER A 410 -11.26 -14.63 28.57
CA SER A 410 -12.65 -15.07 28.34
C SER A 410 -13.67 -13.98 28.61
N LYS A 411 -13.43 -13.10 29.60
CA LYS A 411 -14.25 -11.92 29.87
C LYS A 411 -14.28 -10.97 28.66
N TYR A 412 -13.13 -10.69 28.05
CA TYR A 412 -13.07 -9.84 26.86
C TYR A 412 -13.68 -10.53 25.63
N VAL A 413 -13.40 -11.82 25.43
CA VAL A 413 -14.01 -12.61 24.34
C VAL A 413 -15.54 -12.60 24.44
N ALA A 414 -16.10 -12.84 25.63
CA ALA A 414 -17.54 -12.81 25.84
C ALA A 414 -18.13 -11.41 25.57
N SER A 415 -17.42 -10.35 25.94
CA SER A 415 -17.84 -8.97 25.65
C SER A 415 -17.81 -8.66 24.15
N ILE A 416 -16.79 -9.12 23.42
CA ILE A 416 -16.65 -8.96 21.97
C ILE A 416 -17.76 -9.71 21.24
N GLU A 417 -18.01 -10.97 21.62
CA GLU A 417 -19.10 -11.76 21.04
C GLU A 417 -20.46 -11.12 21.31
N LYS A 418 -20.71 -10.62 22.53
CA LYS A 418 -21.97 -9.95 22.86
C LYS A 418 -22.20 -8.71 21.99
N GLU A 419 -21.16 -7.94 21.75
CA GLU A 419 -21.21 -6.80 20.83
C GLU A 419 -21.55 -7.30 19.42
N PHE A 420 -20.78 -8.23 18.89
CA PHE A 420 -21.01 -8.77 17.55
C PHE A 420 -22.44 -9.27 17.36
N GLN A 421 -22.96 -10.02 18.34
CA GLN A 421 -24.35 -10.50 18.35
C GLN A 421 -25.39 -9.35 18.37
N ARG A 422 -25.08 -8.21 19.00
CA ARG A 422 -25.91 -6.99 18.94
C ARG A 422 -25.93 -6.42 17.52
N MET A 423 -24.77 -6.36 16.85
CA MET A 423 -24.66 -5.83 15.49
C MET A 423 -25.41 -6.71 14.48
N ILE A 424 -25.21 -8.03 14.48
CA ILE A 424 -25.86 -8.92 13.49
C ILE A 424 -27.38 -9.01 13.64
N ARG A 425 -27.93 -8.68 14.81
CA ARG A 425 -29.39 -8.61 15.03
C ARG A 425 -30.04 -7.42 14.31
N LYS A 426 -29.27 -6.42 13.88
CA LYS A 426 -29.81 -5.28 13.11
C LYS A 426 -30.36 -5.78 11.77
N PRO A 427 -31.59 -5.38 11.36
CA PRO A 427 -32.25 -5.93 10.18
C PRO A 427 -31.44 -5.80 8.88
N ARG A 428 -30.74 -4.68 8.68
CA ARG A 428 -29.90 -4.45 7.49
C ARG A 428 -28.69 -5.37 7.48
N ILE A 429 -27.93 -5.43 8.58
CA ILE A 429 -26.76 -6.30 8.72
C ILE A 429 -27.16 -7.76 8.54
N ARG A 430 -28.26 -8.22 9.13
CA ARG A 430 -28.76 -9.59 8.95
C ARG A 430 -29.02 -9.96 7.48
N LYS A 431 -29.57 -9.03 6.70
CA LYS A 431 -29.80 -9.22 5.25
C LYS A 431 -28.50 -9.28 4.46
N ILE A 432 -27.50 -8.47 4.84
CA ILE A 432 -26.17 -8.47 4.22
C ILE A 432 -25.44 -9.77 4.55
N PHE A 433 -25.49 -10.21 5.81
CA PHE A 433 -24.84 -11.44 6.28
C PHE A 433 -25.22 -12.66 5.45
N ALA A 434 -26.51 -12.82 5.12
CA ALA A 434 -26.99 -13.92 4.30
C ALA A 434 -26.41 -13.96 2.87
N LYS A 435 -25.78 -12.87 2.42
CA LYS A 435 -25.16 -12.72 1.09
C LYS A 435 -23.64 -12.73 1.12
N LEU A 436 -23.02 -12.81 2.31
CA LEU A 436 -21.57 -12.86 2.42
C LEU A 436 -21.03 -14.14 1.77
N PRO A 437 -19.88 -14.07 1.08
CA PRO A 437 -19.32 -15.23 0.40
C PRO A 437 -18.90 -16.29 1.43
N ASN A 438 -19.13 -17.55 1.06
CA ASN A 438 -18.77 -18.75 1.82
C ASN A 438 -17.74 -19.63 1.06
N ILE A 439 -17.25 -19.13 -0.08
CA ILE A 439 -16.12 -19.65 -0.83
C ILE A 439 -15.19 -18.49 -1.21
N HIS A 440 -13.89 -18.75 -1.42
CA HIS A 440 -12.97 -17.75 -1.96
C HIS A 440 -13.15 -17.70 -3.47
N TYR A 441 -13.74 -16.63 -4.01
CA TYR A 441 -13.81 -16.46 -5.46
C TYR A 441 -12.51 -15.84 -6.00
N PHE A 442 -11.90 -14.94 -5.23
CA PHE A 442 -10.76 -14.13 -5.67
C PHE A 442 -9.56 -14.22 -4.74
N THR A 443 -9.78 -14.44 -3.43
CA THR A 443 -8.70 -14.39 -2.42
C THR A 443 -7.52 -15.32 -2.76
N ASP A 444 -7.78 -16.58 -3.11
CA ASP A 444 -6.73 -17.56 -3.43
C ASP A 444 -5.98 -17.19 -4.73
N LEU A 445 -6.66 -16.59 -5.70
CA LEU A 445 -6.06 -16.10 -6.94
C LEU A 445 -5.10 -14.95 -6.67
N VAL A 446 -5.50 -13.99 -5.84
CA VAL A 446 -4.66 -12.85 -5.43
C VAL A 446 -3.41 -13.36 -4.69
N VAL A 447 -3.58 -14.28 -3.74
CA VAL A 447 -2.45 -14.86 -2.98
C VAL A 447 -1.48 -15.59 -3.91
N LYS A 448 -1.99 -16.41 -4.83
CA LYS A 448 -1.17 -17.11 -5.83
C LYS A 448 -0.40 -16.14 -6.72
N CYS A 449 -1.05 -15.08 -7.18
CA CYS A 449 -0.46 -14.04 -8.02
C CYS A 449 0.72 -13.34 -7.32
N TYR A 450 0.54 -12.90 -6.06
CA TYR A 450 1.63 -12.31 -5.28
C TYR A 450 2.79 -13.28 -5.02
N ASN A 451 2.48 -14.55 -4.74
CA ASN A 451 3.50 -15.56 -4.53
C ASN A 451 4.36 -15.76 -5.78
N ASN A 452 3.74 -15.83 -6.96
CA ASN A 452 4.44 -16.07 -8.22
C ASN A 452 5.34 -14.91 -8.64
N ARG A 453 4.98 -13.67 -8.30
CA ARG A 453 5.70 -12.45 -8.74
C ARG A 453 6.73 -11.95 -7.74
N TYR A 454 6.46 -12.10 -6.44
CA TYR A 454 7.23 -11.45 -5.39
C TYR A 454 7.62 -12.41 -4.28
N TYR A 455 6.66 -12.92 -3.50
CA TYR A 455 6.98 -13.57 -2.22
C TYR A 455 7.82 -14.84 -2.38
N ARG A 456 7.58 -15.66 -3.42
CA ARG A 456 8.40 -16.85 -3.66
C ARG A 456 9.87 -16.50 -3.85
N TYR A 457 10.17 -15.46 -4.63
CA TYR A 457 11.54 -15.05 -4.91
C TYR A 457 12.16 -14.33 -3.71
N HIS A 458 11.39 -13.48 -3.04
CA HIS A 458 11.81 -12.80 -1.82
C HIS A 458 12.23 -13.79 -0.73
N TYR A 459 11.40 -14.80 -0.44
CA TYR A 459 11.72 -15.81 0.59
C TYR A 459 12.87 -16.74 0.19
N LEU A 460 13.15 -16.91 -1.11
CA LEU A 460 14.29 -17.68 -1.60
C LEU A 460 15.57 -16.82 -1.75
N GLY A 461 15.54 -15.53 -1.40
CA GLY A 461 16.66 -14.60 -1.56
C GLY A 461 17.01 -14.26 -3.02
N ARG A 462 16.13 -14.57 -3.97
CA ARG A 462 16.35 -14.38 -5.42
C ARG A 462 15.87 -13.01 -5.88
N LEU A 463 16.54 -11.96 -5.40
CA LEU A 463 16.09 -10.57 -5.58
C LEU A 463 16.01 -10.15 -7.07
N GLU A 464 16.89 -10.68 -7.91
CA GLU A 464 16.93 -10.41 -9.36
C GLU A 464 15.72 -10.93 -10.13
N ASN A 465 14.96 -11.88 -9.55
CA ASN A 465 13.75 -12.42 -10.15
C ASN A 465 12.47 -11.76 -9.63
N ILE A 466 12.59 -10.79 -8.71
CA ILE A 466 11.43 -10.08 -8.17
C ILE A 466 10.93 -9.10 -9.23
N GLU A 467 9.67 -9.25 -9.62
CA GLU A 467 8.97 -8.24 -10.40
C GLU A 467 8.21 -7.27 -9.47
N CYS A 468 7.92 -6.06 -9.97
CA CYS A 468 7.14 -5.08 -9.23
C CYS A 468 5.80 -5.72 -8.76
N PRO A 469 5.55 -5.75 -7.43
CA PRO A 469 4.38 -6.42 -6.89
C PRO A 469 3.15 -5.54 -7.04
N GLY A 470 2.17 -5.96 -7.84
CA GLY A 470 0.90 -5.25 -8.00
C GLY A 470 -0.19 -6.26 -8.41
N PRO A 471 -1.42 -6.17 -7.84
CA PRO A 471 -2.45 -7.14 -8.14
C PRO A 471 -3.17 -6.83 -9.45
N GLN A 472 -2.89 -5.68 -10.06
CA GLN A 472 -3.39 -5.29 -11.37
C GLN A 472 -3.12 -6.36 -12.43
N LEU A 473 -1.99 -7.06 -12.30
CA LEU A 473 -1.57 -8.13 -13.19
C LEU A 473 -2.19 -9.50 -12.89
N CYS A 474 -3.04 -9.60 -11.87
CA CYS A 474 -3.71 -10.84 -11.56
C CYS A 474 -4.92 -11.03 -12.48
N GLU A 475 -4.94 -12.12 -13.24
CA GLU A 475 -6.09 -12.48 -14.06
C GLU A 475 -7.23 -13.01 -13.18
N PHE A 476 -8.40 -12.37 -13.26
CA PHE A 476 -9.60 -12.80 -12.54
C PHE A 476 -10.64 -13.33 -13.50
N VAL A 477 -11.13 -14.54 -13.20
CA VAL A 477 -12.33 -15.07 -13.85
C VAL A 477 -13.55 -14.42 -13.21
N GLN A 478 -14.31 -13.65 -13.98
CA GLN A 478 -15.53 -13.03 -13.50
C GLN A 478 -16.56 -14.09 -13.11
N HIS A 479 -17.22 -13.92 -11.97
CA HIS A 479 -18.30 -14.79 -11.54
C HIS A 479 -19.67 -14.13 -11.76
N PRO A 480 -20.60 -14.75 -12.49
CA PRO A 480 -21.84 -14.08 -12.94
C PRO A 480 -22.77 -13.65 -11.80
N LYS A 481 -22.63 -14.27 -10.62
CA LYS A 481 -23.45 -13.97 -9.43
C LYS A 481 -22.75 -13.08 -8.39
N ILE A 482 -21.46 -12.80 -8.56
CA ILE A 482 -20.68 -12.02 -7.60
C ILE A 482 -20.32 -10.69 -8.23
N LYS A 483 -20.73 -9.60 -7.58
CA LYS A 483 -20.40 -8.24 -7.96
C LYS A 483 -19.40 -7.67 -6.96
N CYS A 484 -18.53 -6.79 -7.42
CA CYS A 484 -17.68 -6.00 -6.55
C CYS A 484 -18.09 -4.52 -6.63
N THR A 485 -17.88 -3.85 -5.51
CA THR A 485 -17.91 -2.40 -5.44
C THR A 485 -16.48 -1.88 -5.59
N HIS A 486 -16.30 -0.84 -6.41
CA HIS A 486 -15.00 -0.26 -6.75
C HIS A 486 -14.98 1.23 -6.46
N VAL A 487 -13.79 1.74 -6.18
CA VAL A 487 -13.51 3.18 -6.21
C VAL A 487 -13.29 3.63 -7.64
N THR A 488 -13.98 4.71 -7.98
CA THR A 488 -13.83 5.42 -9.24
C THR A 488 -13.58 6.90 -8.94
N ALA A 489 -12.82 7.54 -9.82
CA ALA A 489 -12.56 8.97 -9.77
C ALA A 489 -12.36 9.50 -11.19
N THR A 490 -12.41 10.81 -11.35
CA THR A 490 -12.09 11.50 -12.60
C THR A 490 -10.61 11.86 -12.61
N HIS A 491 -9.86 11.25 -13.53
CA HIS A 491 -8.46 11.59 -13.79
C HIS A 491 -8.39 12.68 -14.86
N ILE A 492 -7.75 13.79 -14.52
CA ILE A 492 -7.69 14.98 -15.38
C ILE A 492 -6.41 14.91 -16.22
N PRO A 493 -6.47 15.00 -17.56
CA PRO A 493 -5.29 15.20 -18.38
C PRO A 493 -4.63 16.55 -18.04
N MET A 494 -3.32 16.55 -17.85
CA MET A 494 -2.58 17.73 -17.39
C MET A 494 -1.67 18.24 -18.49
N GLU A 495 -1.56 19.56 -18.61
CA GLU A 495 -0.55 20.19 -19.46
C GLU A 495 0.86 19.79 -19.01
N THR A 496 1.75 19.61 -19.97
CA THR A 496 3.10 19.14 -19.66
C THR A 496 3.90 20.23 -18.97
N LEU A 497 4.40 19.93 -17.76
CA LEU A 497 5.31 20.78 -17.01
C LEU A 497 6.70 20.13 -16.91
N TYR A 498 7.74 20.96 -16.95
CA TYR A 498 9.13 20.51 -16.82
C TYR A 498 9.72 20.93 -15.47
N PRO A 499 10.48 20.05 -14.77
CA PRO A 499 10.81 18.68 -15.15
C PRO A 499 9.72 17.65 -14.77
N ILE A 500 8.73 18.05 -13.97
CA ILE A 500 7.69 17.15 -13.44
C ILE A 500 6.31 17.65 -13.89
N THR A 501 5.54 16.78 -14.56
CA THR A 501 4.10 16.98 -14.74
C THR A 501 3.35 16.39 -13.55
N TYR A 502 2.46 17.17 -12.94
CA TYR A 502 1.69 16.78 -11.76
C TYR A 502 0.26 16.41 -12.12
N TYR A 503 -0.19 15.23 -11.70
CA TYR A 503 -1.51 14.67 -11.92
C TYR A 503 -2.23 14.45 -10.60
N TYR A 504 -3.55 14.47 -10.62
CA TYR A 504 -4.40 14.11 -9.48
C TYR A 504 -5.77 13.65 -9.98
N ALA A 505 -6.55 13.05 -9.09
CA ALA A 505 -7.91 12.66 -9.37
C ALA A 505 -8.91 13.49 -8.54
N THR A 506 -10.12 13.69 -9.08
CA THR A 506 -11.22 14.40 -8.41
C THR A 506 -12.50 13.57 -8.45
N GLY A 507 -13.51 13.97 -7.68
CA GLY A 507 -14.84 13.34 -7.74
C GLY A 507 -14.87 11.88 -7.30
N THR A 508 -14.06 11.50 -6.32
CA THR A 508 -13.94 10.10 -5.87
C THR A 508 -15.26 9.56 -5.29
N HIS A 509 -15.70 8.40 -5.77
CA HIS A 509 -16.94 7.74 -5.34
C HIS A 509 -16.87 6.21 -5.53
N PHE A 510 -17.86 5.49 -5.00
CA PHE A 510 -17.99 4.04 -5.15
C PHE A 510 -19.04 3.65 -6.19
N ILE A 511 -18.75 2.68 -7.06
CA ILE A 511 -19.65 2.10 -8.07
C ILE A 511 -19.72 0.57 -7.94
N ASN A 512 -20.79 -0.07 -8.41
CA ASN A 512 -21.02 -1.52 -8.24
C ASN A 512 -21.53 -2.27 -9.50
N ASP A 513 -21.38 -1.64 -10.66
CA ASP A 513 -21.90 -2.08 -11.96
C ASP A 513 -20.87 -2.84 -12.80
N ILE A 514 -19.57 -2.64 -12.55
CA ILE A 514 -18.51 -3.15 -13.41
C ILE A 514 -18.02 -4.58 -13.10
N GLY A 515 -18.52 -5.33 -12.10
CA GLY A 515 -18.02 -6.69 -11.78
C GLY A 515 -16.79 -6.70 -10.86
N CYS A 516 -15.96 -7.75 -10.83
CA CYS A 516 -14.79 -7.90 -9.94
C CYS A 516 -13.47 -7.92 -10.72
N TYR A 517 -13.01 -6.76 -11.18
CA TYR A 517 -11.85 -6.65 -12.08
C TYR A 517 -10.58 -6.25 -11.38
N ALA A 518 -9.48 -6.53 -12.07
CA ALA A 518 -8.21 -5.96 -11.71
C ALA A 518 -8.21 -4.45 -12.03
N HIS A 519 -8.11 -3.61 -10.99
CA HIS A 519 -8.27 -2.15 -11.09
C HIS A 519 -7.11 -1.43 -11.76
#